data_AF-A0AAW2M6E5-F1
#
_entry.id   AF-A0AAW2M6E5-F1
#
_cell.length_a   1.000
_cell.length_b   1.000
_cell.length_c   1.000
_cell.angle_alpha   90.00
_cell.angle_beta   90.00
_cell.angle_gamma   90.00
#
_symmetry.space_group_name_H-M   'P 1'
#
loop_
_entity.id
_entity.type
_entity.pdbx_description
1 polymer ?
#
loop_
_entity_poly.entity_id
_entity_poly.type
_entity_poly.pdbx_seq_one_letter_code
_entity_poly.pdbx_strand_id
1 'polypeptide(L)'
;MLHQIRKMIGLAVAIMRNCAPESLIETAFQRTVNINVPMAPEVGLYLDECFFSSYNQKWKDSHEELSMKAYADEAEEFKMKYIYTHIASTEHKDGVVALWLHSLNYRNYPDLRAADNTPTSTSNVHENDVVDNCPSSDKQNEILNMDE
;
A
#
# COMPACT_ATOMS: atom_id res chain seq x y z
N MET A 1 -3.99 11.53 -3.49
CA MET A 1 -3.37 10.22 -3.25
C MET A 1 -3.64 9.81 -1.82
N LEU A 2 -4.53 8.85 -1.60
CA LEU A 2 -4.90 8.38 -0.26
C LEU A 2 -3.98 7.21 0.15
N HIS A 3 -3.60 7.14 1.43
CA HIS A 3 -2.72 6.09 2.02
C HIS A 3 -1.27 6.04 1.52
N GLN A 4 -0.80 7.04 0.78
CA GLN A 4 0.53 7.01 0.14
C GLN A 4 1.68 6.75 1.13
N ILE A 5 1.78 7.52 2.21
CA ILE A 5 2.85 7.36 3.21
C ILE A 5 2.80 5.96 3.85
N ARG A 6 1.61 5.50 4.23
CA ARG A 6 1.42 4.17 4.84
C ARG A 6 1.83 3.04 3.90
N LYS A 7 1.56 3.18 2.60
CA LYS A 7 2.00 2.23 1.56
C LYS A 7 3.50 2.25 1.32
N MET A 8 4.12 3.44 1.30
CA MET A 8 5.56 3.58 1.18
C MET A 8 6.30 2.91 2.34
N ILE A 9 5.86 3.18 3.58
CA ILE A 9 6.43 2.56 4.78
C ILE A 9 6.17 1.04 4.79
N GLY A 10 4.97 0.60 4.41
CA GLY A 10 4.66 -0.83 4.34
C GLY A 10 5.53 -1.60 3.35
N LEU A 11 5.82 -1.04 2.18
CA LEU A 11 6.76 -1.61 1.21
C LEU A 11 8.19 -1.65 1.77
N ALA A 12 8.67 -0.56 2.39
CA ALA A 12 9.99 -0.51 2.99
C ALA A 12 10.17 -1.58 4.09
N VAL A 13 9.18 -1.73 4.97
CA VAL A 13 9.20 -2.78 6.01
C VAL A 13 9.18 -4.18 5.40
N ALA A 14 8.40 -4.41 4.33
CA ALA A 14 8.38 -5.69 3.65
C ALA A 14 9.75 -6.06 3.06
N ILE A 15 10.47 -5.10 2.48
CA ILE A 15 11.83 -5.28 1.96
C ILE A 15 12.81 -5.58 3.09
N MET A 16 12.81 -4.76 4.15
CA MET A 16 13.72 -4.94 5.30
C MET A 16 13.53 -6.27 6.04
N ARG A 17 12.35 -6.89 5.93
CA ARG A 17 12.05 -8.22 6.47
C ARG A 17 12.26 -9.37 5.49
N ASN A 18 12.85 -9.10 4.32
CA ASN A 18 13.05 -10.05 3.23
C ASN A 18 11.74 -10.70 2.73
N CYS A 19 10.61 -10.01 2.86
CA CYS A 19 9.33 -10.45 2.28
C CYS A 19 9.16 -9.97 0.84
N ALA A 20 9.99 -9.03 0.39
CA ALA A 20 10.02 -8.50 -0.96
C ALA A 20 11.47 -8.17 -1.36
N PRO A 21 11.83 -8.29 -2.65
CA PRO A 21 13.13 -7.86 -3.15
C PRO A 21 13.19 -6.32 -3.28
N GLU A 22 14.39 -5.75 -3.16
CA GLU A 22 14.60 -4.30 -3.25
C GLU A 22 14.20 -3.72 -4.63
N SER A 23 14.39 -4.50 -5.70
CA SER A 23 13.99 -4.14 -7.07
C SER A 23 12.49 -3.86 -7.21
N LEU A 24 11.66 -4.33 -6.29
CA LEU A 24 10.22 -4.07 -6.28
C LEU A 24 9.89 -2.58 -6.14
N ILE A 25 10.78 -1.78 -5.54
CA ILE A 25 10.62 -0.31 -5.47
C ILE A 25 10.57 0.29 -6.88
N GLU A 26 11.52 -0.09 -7.74
CA GLU A 26 11.56 0.40 -9.12
C GLU A 26 10.35 -0.08 -9.92
N THR A 27 9.96 -1.34 -9.73
CA THR A 27 8.76 -1.91 -10.36
C THR A 27 7.49 -1.17 -9.93
N ALA A 28 7.37 -0.78 -8.66
CA ALA A 28 6.20 -0.07 -8.13
C ALA A 28 6.01 1.33 -8.74
N PHE A 29 7.05 1.93 -9.32
CA PHE A 29 6.96 3.21 -10.03
C PHE A 29 6.63 3.06 -11.53
N GLN A 30 6.62 1.84 -12.06
CA GLN A 30 6.27 1.61 -13.46
C GLN A 30 4.77 1.82 -13.69
N ARG A 31 4.42 2.60 -14.72
CA ARG A 31 3.01 2.94 -15.02
C ARG A 31 2.16 1.72 -15.42
N THR A 32 2.80 0.68 -15.92
CA THR A 32 2.14 -0.53 -16.46
C THR A 32 1.95 -1.62 -15.41
N VAL A 33 2.50 -1.44 -14.20
CA VAL A 33 2.44 -2.45 -13.14
C VAL A 33 1.58 -1.94 -12.00
N ASN A 34 0.68 -2.79 -11.52
CA ASN A 34 -0.09 -2.54 -10.31
C ASN A 34 0.30 -3.60 -9.28
N ILE A 35 0.83 -3.13 -8.15
CA ILE A 35 1.34 -3.98 -7.07
C ILE A 35 0.52 -3.68 -5.82
N ASN A 36 -0.07 -4.70 -5.23
CA ASN A 36 -0.71 -4.56 -3.93
C ASN A 36 0.33 -4.50 -2.80
N VAL A 37 0.78 -3.29 -2.48
CA VAL A 37 1.74 -3.08 -1.38
C VAL A 37 1.07 -3.06 -0.01
N PRO A 38 1.73 -3.62 1.03
CA PRO A 38 1.25 -3.52 2.40
C PRO A 38 1.04 -2.07 2.84
N MET A 39 -0.02 -1.85 3.61
CA MET A 39 -0.32 -0.54 4.20
C MET A 39 0.01 -0.61 5.68
N ALA A 40 0.96 0.20 6.13
CA ALA A 40 1.32 0.29 7.55
C ALA A 40 0.12 0.78 8.39
N PRO A 41 0.03 0.44 9.69
CA PRO A 41 -1.00 0.95 10.59
C PRO A 41 -0.98 2.47 10.73
N GLU A 42 -2.11 3.06 11.09
CA GLU A 42 -2.26 4.52 11.29
C GLU A 42 -1.66 5.02 12.59
N VAL A 43 -1.55 4.16 13.62
CA VAL A 43 -1.18 4.57 14.98
C VAL A 43 0.12 5.37 15.03
N GLY A 44 1.11 5.06 14.18
CA GLY A 44 2.40 5.73 14.15
C GLY A 44 2.47 6.99 13.26
N LEU A 45 1.40 7.34 12.54
CA LEU A 45 1.41 8.41 11.55
C LEU A 45 0.81 9.70 12.12
N TYR A 46 1.60 10.77 12.15
CA TYR A 46 1.13 12.12 12.47
C TYR A 46 1.78 13.14 11.52
N LEU A 47 1.13 14.30 11.39
CA LEU A 47 1.66 15.44 10.64
C LEU A 47 2.50 16.30 11.60
N ASP A 48 3.78 16.47 11.29
CA ASP A 48 4.73 17.20 12.13
C ASP A 48 4.76 18.70 11.80
N GLU A 49 5.14 19.06 10.57
CA GLU A 49 5.26 20.46 10.12
C GLU A 49 4.67 20.67 8.72
N CYS A 50 4.14 21.88 8.50
CA CYS A 50 3.73 22.36 7.18
C CYS A 50 4.74 23.40 6.66
N PHE A 51 5.32 23.13 5.50
CA PHE A 51 6.28 24.04 4.86
C PHE A 51 5.59 24.99 3.88
N PHE A 52 5.77 26.30 4.09
CA PHE A 52 5.21 27.36 3.25
C PHE A 52 6.26 28.15 2.46
N SER A 53 7.46 27.59 2.27
CA SER A 53 8.60 28.28 1.65
C SER A 53 8.28 28.88 0.27
N SER A 54 7.63 28.12 -0.63
CA SER A 54 7.25 28.62 -1.95
C SER A 54 6.17 29.72 -1.89
N TYR A 55 5.24 29.64 -0.94
CA TYR A 55 4.23 30.69 -0.73
C TYR A 55 4.89 31.98 -0.24
N ASN A 56 5.71 31.87 0.81
CA ASN A 56 6.44 33.00 1.39
C ASN A 56 7.36 33.65 0.34
N GLN A 57 8.04 32.86 -0.50
CA GLN A 57 8.87 33.39 -1.58
C GLN A 57 8.07 34.16 -2.63
N LYS A 58 6.89 33.65 -3.02
CA LYS A 58 6.04 34.25 -4.04
C LYS A 58 5.38 35.56 -3.57
N TRP A 59 5.03 35.66 -2.29
CA TRP A 59 4.21 36.76 -1.77
C TRP A 59 4.91 37.69 -0.78
N LYS A 60 6.21 37.52 -0.56
CA LYS A 60 7.06 38.29 0.38
C LYS A 60 6.86 39.81 0.37
N ASP A 61 6.54 40.40 -0.78
CA ASP A 61 6.45 41.87 -0.94
C ASP A 61 5.06 42.41 -0.58
N SER A 62 4.08 41.53 -0.36
CA SER A 62 2.66 41.88 -0.21
C SER A 62 1.96 41.22 0.98
N HIS A 63 2.48 40.09 1.47
CA HIS A 63 1.92 39.32 2.57
C HIS A 63 2.99 39.03 3.61
N GLU A 64 2.57 38.88 4.87
CA GLU A 64 3.42 38.45 5.97
C GLU A 64 3.87 36.98 5.78
N GLU A 65 5.04 36.63 6.35
CA GLU A 65 5.54 35.25 6.33
C GLU A 65 4.58 34.33 7.08
N LEU A 66 4.07 33.31 6.39
CA LEU A 66 3.34 32.23 7.04
C LEU A 66 4.34 31.23 7.62
N SER A 67 4.37 31.12 8.95
CA SER A 67 5.29 30.21 9.65
C SER A 67 4.72 29.70 10.97
N MET A 68 5.10 28.48 11.34
CA MET A 68 4.81 27.87 12.65
C MET A 68 5.95 28.07 13.65
N LYS A 69 7.04 28.76 13.29
CA LYS A 69 8.23 28.95 14.14
C LYS A 69 7.92 29.53 15.52
N ALA A 70 6.93 30.43 15.61
CA ALA A 70 6.54 31.05 16.86
C ALA A 70 5.93 30.06 17.88
N TYR A 71 5.51 28.89 17.42
CA TYR A 71 4.87 27.84 18.23
C TYR A 71 5.70 26.55 18.29
N ALA A 72 6.98 26.62 17.93
CA ALA A 72 7.83 25.43 17.82
C ALA A 72 7.97 24.69 19.16
N ASP A 73 8.16 25.44 20.24
CA ASP A 73 8.32 24.88 21.59
C ASP A 73 7.01 24.27 22.10
N GLU A 74 5.88 24.95 21.90
CA GLU A 74 4.55 24.46 22.26
C GLU A 74 4.15 23.23 21.45
N ALA A 75 4.49 23.20 20.16
CA ALA A 75 4.25 22.05 19.30
C ALA A 75 5.10 20.85 19.74
N GLU A 76 6.37 21.06 20.09
CA GLU A 76 7.26 20.01 20.58
C GLU A 76 6.78 19.44 21.93
N GLU A 77 6.39 20.32 22.87
CA GLU A 77 5.80 19.89 24.14
C GLU A 77 4.53 19.07 23.90
N PHE A 78 3.67 19.50 23.00
CA PHE A 78 2.44 18.80 22.66
C PHE A 78 2.72 17.42 22.04
N LYS A 79 3.69 17.32 21.12
CA LYS A 79 4.12 16.05 20.50
C LYS A 79 4.58 15.04 21.54
N MET A 80 5.47 15.46 22.43
CA MET A 80 6.03 14.59 23.47
C MET A 80 4.96 14.16 24.48
N LYS A 81 4.16 15.12 24.95
CA LYS A 81 3.19 14.90 26.03
C LYS A 81 1.98 14.09 25.58
N TYR A 82 1.45 14.34 24.39
CA TYR A 82 0.18 13.76 23.95
C TYR A 82 0.33 12.79 22.78
N ILE A 83 1.08 13.16 21.74
CA ILE A 83 1.17 12.32 20.52
C ILE A 83 1.98 11.06 20.82
N TYR A 84 3.26 11.19 21.17
CA TYR A 84 4.13 10.02 21.41
C TYR A 84 3.62 9.15 22.56
N THR A 85 3.10 9.76 23.62
CA THR A 85 2.48 9.03 24.74
C THR A 85 1.27 8.22 24.27
N HIS A 86 0.42 8.78 23.40
CA HIS A 86 -0.72 8.04 22.83
C HIS A 86 -0.27 6.89 21.92
N ILE A 87 0.72 7.12 21.05
CA ILE A 87 1.27 6.08 20.16
C ILE A 87 1.83 4.92 20.98
N ALA A 88 2.68 5.21 21.97
CA ALA A 88 3.31 4.21 22.81
C ALA A 88 2.30 3.42 23.65
N SER A 89 1.33 4.10 24.27
CA SER A 89 0.30 3.43 25.08
C SER A 89 -0.64 2.57 24.23
N THR A 90 -1.01 3.03 23.04
CA THR A 90 -1.86 2.27 22.11
C THR A 90 -1.14 1.04 21.60
N GLU A 91 0.14 1.15 21.19
CA GLU A 91 0.91 -0.03 20.76
C GLU A 91 1.13 -1.01 21.92
N HIS A 92 1.39 -0.53 23.13
CA HIS A 92 1.53 -1.40 24.30
C HIS A 92 0.26 -2.19 24.61
N LYS A 93 -0.91 -1.55 24.46
CA LYS A 93 -2.21 -2.15 24.79
C LYS A 93 -2.72 -3.07 23.68
N ASP A 94 -2.70 -2.58 22.44
CA ASP A 94 -3.41 -3.20 21.32
C ASP A 94 -2.46 -3.96 20.36
N GLY A 95 -1.15 -3.70 20.41
CA GLY A 95 -0.14 -4.41 19.63
C GLY A 95 -0.35 -4.34 18.12
N VAL A 96 -0.90 -3.22 17.62
CA VAL A 96 -1.38 -3.09 16.24
C VAL A 96 -0.25 -3.29 15.24
N VAL A 97 0.93 -2.72 15.49
CA VAL A 97 2.09 -2.90 14.62
C VAL A 97 2.58 -4.34 14.69
N ALA A 98 2.66 -4.95 15.87
CA ALA A 98 3.05 -6.36 16.01
C ALA A 98 2.13 -7.30 15.21
N LEU A 99 0.81 -7.14 15.34
CA LEU A 99 -0.18 -7.92 14.59
C LEU A 99 -0.05 -7.72 13.07
N TRP A 100 0.12 -6.46 12.64
CA TRP A 100 0.34 -6.15 11.24
C TRP A 100 1.64 -6.79 10.71
N LEU A 101 2.72 -6.79 11.47
CA LEU A 101 3.97 -7.45 11.10
C LEU A 101 3.78 -8.96 10.89
N HIS A 102 2.97 -9.64 11.71
CA HIS A 102 2.64 -11.05 11.48
C HIS A 102 1.84 -11.28 10.19
N SER A 103 1.06 -10.28 9.75
CA SER A 103 0.31 -10.33 8.50
C SER A 103 1.18 -10.16 7.24
N LEU A 104 2.42 -9.65 7.38
CA LEU A 104 3.35 -9.49 6.26
C LEU A 104 3.92 -10.84 5.81
N ASN A 105 3.23 -11.50 4.89
CA ASN A 105 3.66 -12.75 4.28
C ASN A 105 3.04 -12.92 2.88
N TYR A 106 3.57 -13.87 2.11
CA TYR A 106 3.17 -14.11 0.72
C TYR A 106 1.72 -14.58 0.53
N ARG A 107 1.07 -15.09 1.58
CA ARG A 107 -0.36 -15.47 1.49
C ARG A 107 -1.25 -14.22 1.45
N ASN A 108 -0.88 -13.19 2.21
CA ASN A 108 -1.62 -11.94 2.26
C ASN A 108 -1.19 -10.95 1.17
N TYR A 109 0.06 -11.03 0.72
CA TYR A 109 0.64 -10.14 -0.29
C TYR A 109 1.40 -10.94 -1.36
N PRO A 110 0.68 -11.57 -2.31
CA PRO A 110 1.29 -12.42 -3.33
C PRO A 110 2.22 -11.64 -4.29
N ASP A 111 1.87 -10.38 -4.59
CA ASP A 111 2.61 -9.53 -5.53
C ASP A 111 4.03 -9.16 -5.05
N LEU A 112 4.33 -9.38 -3.75
CA LEU A 112 5.68 -9.12 -3.22
C LEU A 112 6.75 -10.06 -3.80
N ARG A 113 6.35 -11.16 -4.45
CA ARG A 113 7.26 -12.06 -5.18
C ARG A 113 7.54 -11.64 -6.61
N ALA A 114 6.85 -10.62 -7.12
CA ALA A 114 6.78 -10.35 -8.56
C ALA A 114 8.13 -10.01 -9.24
N ALA A 115 9.23 -9.84 -8.49
CA ALA A 115 10.55 -9.63 -9.10
C ALA A 115 11.32 -10.92 -9.43
N ASP A 116 10.82 -12.11 -9.08
CA ASP A 116 11.47 -13.38 -9.47
C ASP A 116 11.12 -13.81 -10.91
N ASN A 117 10.14 -13.18 -11.55
CA ASN A 117 9.78 -13.46 -12.93
C ASN A 117 10.57 -12.53 -13.85
N THR A 118 11.82 -12.91 -14.13
CA THR A 118 12.44 -12.56 -15.41
C THR A 118 11.46 -12.86 -16.55
N PRO A 119 11.27 -11.99 -17.55
CA PRO A 119 10.46 -12.34 -18.70
C PRO A 119 11.17 -13.48 -19.43
N THR A 120 10.67 -14.71 -19.25
CA THR A 120 11.05 -15.81 -20.13
C THR A 120 10.59 -15.43 -21.53
N SER A 121 11.57 -15.23 -22.40
CA SER A 121 11.39 -15.15 -23.84
C SER A 121 10.66 -16.41 -24.31
N THR A 122 9.34 -16.37 -24.42
CA THR A 122 8.58 -17.44 -25.10
C THR A 122 8.20 -16.95 -26.48
N SER A 123 9.07 -17.33 -27.41
CA SER A 123 8.88 -17.32 -28.85
C SER A 123 7.57 -18.00 -29.25
N ASN A 124 6.86 -17.37 -30.20
CA ASN A 124 5.86 -17.91 -31.12
C ASN A 124 5.44 -19.39 -30.96
N VAL A 125 4.14 -19.62 -30.70
CA VAL A 125 3.43 -20.76 -31.28
C VAL A 125 2.11 -20.26 -31.88
N HIS A 126 1.94 -20.65 -33.13
CA HIS A 126 0.86 -20.31 -34.06
C HIS A 126 -0.55 -20.54 -33.52
N GLU A 127 -1.38 -19.53 -33.78
CA GLU A 127 -2.83 -19.64 -33.93
C GLU A 127 -3.14 -20.51 -35.15
N ASN A 128 -3.89 -21.60 -34.94
CA ASN A 128 -4.84 -22.24 -35.86
C ASN A 128 -5.32 -23.55 -35.22
N ASP A 129 -6.61 -23.67 -34.92
CA ASP A 129 -7.38 -24.89 -35.19
C ASP A 129 -8.88 -24.63 -34.97
N VAL A 130 -9.58 -24.52 -36.09
CA VAL A 130 -11.02 -24.83 -36.22
C VAL A 130 -11.07 -26.24 -36.77
N VAL A 131 -11.56 -27.23 -36.01
CA VAL A 131 -12.45 -28.30 -36.53
C VAL A 131 -13.28 -28.91 -35.39
N ASP A 132 -14.59 -28.91 -35.61
CA ASP A 132 -15.62 -29.69 -34.93
C ASP A 132 -15.30 -31.18 -34.75
N ASN A 133 -15.62 -31.74 -33.58
CA ASN A 133 -16.67 -32.78 -33.43
C ASN A 133 -16.62 -33.41 -32.03
N CYS A 134 -17.72 -33.31 -31.28
CA CYS A 134 -18.23 -34.48 -30.56
C CYS A 134 -19.72 -34.31 -30.22
N PRO A 135 -20.53 -35.39 -30.32
CA PRO A 135 -21.95 -35.29 -30.60
C PRO A 135 -22.83 -35.21 -29.35
N SER A 136 -24.03 -34.68 -29.62
CA SER A 136 -25.19 -34.51 -28.75
C SER A 136 -25.52 -35.72 -27.89
N SER A 137 -25.85 -35.46 -26.63
CA SER A 137 -26.87 -36.20 -25.90
C SER A 137 -27.80 -35.22 -25.20
N ASP A 138 -28.94 -34.99 -25.84
CA ASP A 138 -30.09 -34.27 -25.29
C ASP A 138 -30.61 -34.96 -24.03
N LYS A 139 -30.94 -34.17 -23.01
CA LYS A 139 -32.25 -34.19 -22.33
C LYS A 139 -32.40 -32.99 -21.38
N GLN A 140 -33.07 -31.97 -21.91
CA GLN A 140 -34.15 -31.15 -21.34
C GLN A 140 -34.13 -30.81 -19.83
N ASN A 141 -34.10 -29.49 -19.59
CA ASN A 141 -34.55 -28.81 -18.38
C ASN A 141 -36.00 -29.19 -18.00
N GLU A 142 -36.26 -29.34 -16.70
CA GLU A 142 -37.55 -28.97 -16.10
C GLU A 142 -37.33 -28.42 -14.68
N ILE A 143 -38.22 -27.52 -14.31
CA ILE A 143 -38.11 -26.48 -13.29
C ILE A 143 -38.99 -26.83 -12.08
N LEU A 144 -38.55 -26.46 -10.86
CA LEU A 144 -39.30 -26.23 -9.60
C LEU A 144 -40.15 -27.38 -9.00
N ASN A 145 -39.86 -27.74 -7.74
CA ASN A 145 -40.69 -27.34 -6.57
C ASN A 145 -40.11 -27.85 -5.24
N MET A 146 -40.18 -26.98 -4.23
CA MET A 146 -40.18 -27.30 -2.79
C MET A 146 -41.40 -28.18 -2.47
N ASP A 147 -41.21 -29.24 -1.67
CA ASP A 147 -41.98 -29.52 -0.44
C ASP A 147 -41.54 -30.86 0.18
N GLU A 148 -41.66 -30.90 1.52
CA GLU A 148 -41.27 -31.91 2.54
C GLU A 148 -39.80 -31.99 2.99
#